data_AF-A0A5E4AFV4-F1
#
_entry.id   AF-A0A5E4AFV4-F1
#
_cell.length_a   1.000
_cell.length_b   1.000
_cell.length_c   1.000
_cell.angle_alpha   90.00
_cell.angle_beta   90.00
_cell.angle_gamma   90.00
#
_symmetry.space_group_name_H-M   'P 1'
#
loop_
_entity.id
_entity.type
_entity.pdbx_description
1 polymer ?
#
loop_
_entity_poly.entity_id
_entity_poly.type
_entity_poly.pdbx_seq_one_letter_code
_entity_poly.pdbx_strand_id
1 'polypeptide(L)'
;MSKRDIVLTNVTVVQLLRQPCRVPRPPPPACEPEPEPEPEPKPLPTVKEEGKPPPPPPPPPPPPPPKNPPPQELKVAINGFGRIGRLVLRACVEKGVKVVAVNDPFIDPEYMVYMFKYDSTHGRYKGNVECKNGKLFVNNQEIAVFQCKEPKEIPWNSVGSPYVVESTGVYLSLDAASAHITSGAQRVVITAPSPDAPIFVMGVNEKNYAPGSMNIVR
;
A
#
# COMPACT_ATOMS: atom_id res chain seq x y z
N MET A 1 24.16 -32.33 37.27
CA MET A 1 24.17 -31.48 36.06
C MET A 1 23.08 -31.98 35.14
N SER A 2 22.13 -31.13 34.80
CA SER A 2 20.92 -31.53 34.07
C SER A 2 21.25 -31.67 32.58
N LYS A 3 20.53 -32.53 31.84
CA LYS A 3 20.71 -32.74 30.39
C LYS A 3 20.54 -31.47 29.53
N ARG A 4 20.18 -30.33 30.14
CA ARG A 4 20.13 -29.00 29.51
C ARG A 4 21.47 -28.24 29.56
N ASP A 5 22.43 -28.65 30.38
CA ASP A 5 23.72 -27.95 30.51
C ASP A 5 24.79 -28.45 29.53
N ILE A 6 24.55 -29.59 28.85
CA ILE A 6 25.47 -30.18 27.84
C ILE A 6 25.19 -29.66 26.42
N VAL A 7 24.00 -29.08 26.17
CA VAL A 7 23.63 -28.61 24.82
C VAL A 7 24.05 -27.14 24.59
N LEU A 8 24.30 -26.37 25.66
CA LEU A 8 24.74 -24.98 25.56
C LEU A 8 26.25 -24.80 25.29
N THR A 9 27.05 -25.86 25.34
CA THR A 9 28.51 -25.78 25.14
C THR A 9 28.98 -26.13 23.72
N ASN A 10 28.15 -26.71 22.87
CA ASN A 10 28.58 -27.17 21.53
C ASN A 10 28.04 -26.37 20.34
N VAL A 11 27.09 -25.46 20.51
CA VAL A 11 26.59 -24.60 19.41
C VAL A 11 27.32 -23.25 19.36
N THR A 12 27.83 -22.78 20.50
CA THR A 12 28.46 -21.45 20.61
C THR A 12 29.94 -21.42 20.19
N VAL A 13 30.61 -22.58 20.03
CA VAL A 13 32.04 -22.64 19.65
C VAL A 13 32.26 -22.78 18.14
N VAL A 14 31.30 -23.32 17.38
CA VAL A 14 31.48 -23.60 15.94
C VAL A 14 31.28 -22.34 15.08
N GLN A 15 30.54 -21.33 15.55
CA GLN A 15 30.28 -20.10 14.79
C GLN A 15 31.41 -19.06 14.90
N LEU A 16 32.33 -19.20 15.87
CA LEU A 16 33.44 -18.26 16.11
C LEU A 16 34.76 -18.65 15.41
N LEU A 17 34.83 -19.82 14.76
CA LEU A 17 36.03 -20.30 14.07
C LEU A 17 35.95 -20.31 12.54
N ARG A 18 34.86 -19.80 11.94
CA ARG A 18 34.84 -19.56 10.49
C ARG A 18 35.51 -18.23 10.18
N GLN A 19 36.80 -18.29 9.86
CA GLN A 19 37.49 -17.17 9.24
C GLN A 19 36.77 -16.79 7.93
N PRO A 20 36.54 -15.50 7.66
CA PRO A 20 35.95 -15.08 6.41
C PRO A 20 36.89 -15.42 5.26
N CYS A 21 36.43 -16.25 4.32
CA CYS A 21 37.12 -16.43 3.03
C CYS A 21 37.28 -15.05 2.38
N ARG A 22 38.52 -14.60 2.20
CA ARG A 22 38.83 -13.41 1.40
C ARG A 22 38.53 -13.73 -0.06
N VAL A 23 37.45 -13.16 -0.59
CA VAL A 23 37.23 -13.11 -2.02
C VAL A 23 38.23 -12.11 -2.61
N PRO A 24 39.08 -12.48 -3.58
CA PRO A 24 39.94 -11.53 -4.26
C PRO A 24 39.10 -10.51 -5.02
N ARG A 25 39.39 -9.22 -4.81
CA ARG A 25 38.77 -8.14 -5.57
C ARG A 25 39.42 -8.11 -6.97
N PRO A 26 38.65 -8.06 -8.07
CA PRO A 26 39.23 -7.92 -9.41
C PRO A 26 39.99 -6.57 -9.51
N PRO A 27 41.10 -6.52 -10.26
CA PRO A 27 41.88 -5.29 -10.41
C PRO A 27 41.06 -4.22 -11.15
N PRO A 28 41.29 -2.93 -10.84
CA PRO A 28 40.66 -1.83 -11.56
C PRO A 28 41.08 -1.85 -13.03
N PRO A 29 40.20 -1.46 -13.98
CA PRO A 29 40.57 -1.32 -15.37
C PRO A 29 41.67 -0.26 -15.51
N ALA A 30 42.60 -0.50 -16.44
CA ALA A 30 43.73 0.38 -16.70
C ALA A 30 43.24 1.77 -17.10
N CYS A 31 43.91 2.79 -16.57
CA CYS A 31 43.72 4.19 -16.94
C CYS A 31 44.13 4.36 -18.41
N GLU A 32 43.20 4.73 -19.26
CA GLU A 32 43.50 5.07 -20.65
C GLU A 32 44.35 6.35 -20.69
N PRO A 33 45.36 6.45 -21.59
CA PRO A 33 46.26 7.59 -21.62
C PRO A 33 45.55 8.84 -22.14
N GLU A 34 45.90 9.99 -21.55
CA GLU A 34 45.43 11.32 -21.97
C GLU A 34 45.80 11.58 -23.44
N PRO A 35 44.88 12.10 -24.28
CA PRO A 35 45.23 12.52 -25.62
C PRO A 35 46.02 13.84 -25.58
N GLU A 36 47.16 13.84 -26.27
CA GLU A 36 48.02 15.01 -26.49
C GLU A 36 47.29 16.18 -27.18
N PRO A 37 47.73 17.44 -26.96
CA PRO A 37 47.07 18.61 -27.55
C PRO A 37 47.40 18.75 -29.04
N GLU A 38 46.36 18.81 -29.87
CA GLU A 38 46.48 19.18 -31.29
C GLU A 38 46.81 20.69 -31.47
N PRO A 39 47.57 21.06 -32.53
CA PRO A 39 48.11 22.40 -32.72
C PRO A 39 47.11 23.41 -33.32
N GLU A 40 47.37 24.70 -33.09
CA GLU A 40 46.56 25.85 -33.51
C GLU A 40 46.25 25.92 -35.03
N PRO A 41 45.10 26.51 -35.43
CA PRO A 41 44.62 26.48 -36.82
C PRO A 41 45.28 27.53 -37.72
N LYS A 42 45.51 27.16 -38.99
CA LYS A 42 45.84 28.10 -40.10
C LYS A 42 44.58 28.51 -40.88
N PRO A 43 44.55 29.70 -41.53
CA PRO A 43 43.31 30.29 -42.03
C PRO A 43 42.81 29.68 -43.35
N LEU A 44 41.48 29.68 -43.50
CA LEU A 44 40.69 29.23 -44.64
C LEU A 44 41.04 29.91 -45.99
N PRO A 45 40.81 29.19 -47.10
CA PRO A 45 40.30 29.78 -48.33
C PRO A 45 38.84 29.37 -48.62
N THR A 46 38.13 30.31 -49.23
CA THR A 46 36.69 30.36 -49.53
C THR A 46 36.21 29.56 -50.76
N VAL A 47 34.97 29.04 -50.64
CA VAL A 47 33.91 28.86 -51.70
C VAL A 47 34.07 27.63 -52.61
N LYS A 48 33.11 26.70 -52.78
CA LYS A 48 31.70 26.83 -53.27
C LYS A 48 30.73 25.78 -52.69
N GLU A 49 29.46 26.18 -52.57
CA GLU A 49 28.28 25.38 -52.23
C GLU A 49 27.83 24.45 -53.37
N GLU A 50 27.49 23.20 -53.03
CA GLU A 50 26.46 22.41 -53.72
C GLU A 50 25.53 21.78 -52.67
N GLY A 51 24.22 21.83 -52.94
CA GLY A 51 23.14 21.71 -51.97
C GLY A 51 22.97 20.34 -51.29
N LYS A 52 22.75 20.39 -49.96
CA LYS A 52 22.35 19.26 -49.11
C LYS A 52 20.82 19.22 -48.98
N PRO A 53 20.16 18.05 -49.06
CA PRO A 53 18.71 17.95 -48.87
C PRO A 53 18.30 18.35 -47.43
N PRO A 54 17.06 18.85 -47.25
CA PRO A 54 16.64 19.44 -45.98
C PRO A 54 16.60 18.39 -44.85
N PRO A 55 16.95 18.79 -43.61
CA PRO A 55 16.93 17.89 -42.46
C PRO A 55 15.49 17.44 -42.11
N PRO A 56 15.31 16.20 -41.62
CA PRO A 56 14.00 15.74 -41.14
C PRO A 56 13.54 16.58 -39.94
N PRO A 57 12.22 16.76 -39.77
CA PRO A 57 11.67 17.54 -38.66
C PRO A 57 12.06 16.93 -37.31
N PRO A 58 12.25 17.77 -36.27
CA PRO A 58 12.60 17.30 -34.94
C PRO A 58 11.52 16.35 -34.40
N PRO A 59 11.91 15.32 -33.63
CA PRO A 59 10.94 14.42 -33.01
C PRO A 59 10.01 15.22 -32.08
N PRO A 60 8.73 14.84 -32.00
CA PRO A 60 7.80 15.52 -31.12
C PRO A 60 8.30 15.45 -29.66
N PRO A 61 8.08 16.51 -28.86
CA PRO A 61 8.49 16.52 -27.47
C PRO A 61 7.87 15.34 -26.72
N PRO A 62 8.58 14.75 -25.74
CA PRO A 62 8.05 13.67 -24.95
C PRO A 62 6.71 14.09 -24.32
N PRO A 63 5.73 13.17 -24.22
CA PRO A 63 4.45 13.49 -23.60
C PRO A 63 4.70 14.01 -22.18
N PRO A 64 3.93 15.03 -21.74
CA PRO A 64 4.09 15.56 -20.40
C PRO A 64 3.93 14.43 -19.37
N PRO A 65 4.71 14.45 -18.27
CA PRO A 65 4.58 13.45 -17.21
C PRO A 65 3.12 13.40 -16.74
N PRO A 66 2.59 12.20 -16.42
CA PRO A 66 1.19 12.05 -16.04
C PRO A 66 0.88 12.98 -14.87
N LYS A 67 -0.07 13.88 -15.08
CA LYS A 67 -0.55 14.81 -14.05
C LYS A 67 -1.03 13.98 -12.87
N ASN A 68 -0.46 14.22 -11.69
CA ASN A 68 -0.96 13.64 -10.44
C ASN A 68 -2.48 13.85 -10.39
N PRO A 69 -3.28 12.80 -10.12
CA PRO A 69 -4.72 12.94 -10.08
C PRO A 69 -5.11 14.00 -9.04
N PRO A 70 -6.25 14.70 -9.25
CA PRO A 70 -6.74 15.70 -8.30
C PRO A 70 -6.88 15.10 -6.89
N PRO A 71 -6.92 15.92 -5.82
CA PRO A 71 -7.03 15.42 -4.46
C PRO A 71 -8.29 14.55 -4.35
N GLN A 72 -8.11 13.24 -4.36
CA GLN A 72 -9.24 12.32 -4.28
C GLN A 72 -9.74 12.34 -2.84
N GLU A 73 -11.03 12.65 -2.67
CA GLU A 73 -11.72 12.50 -1.39
C GLU A 73 -11.46 11.09 -0.85
N LEU A 74 -10.92 11.00 0.38
CA LEU A 74 -10.58 9.71 0.99
C LEU A 74 -11.85 8.91 1.27
N LYS A 75 -12.05 7.84 0.51
CA LYS A 75 -13.14 6.88 0.69
C LYS A 75 -12.62 5.65 1.41
N VAL A 76 -13.25 5.32 2.53
CA VAL A 76 -12.91 4.14 3.32
C VAL A 76 -14.02 3.10 3.22
N ALA A 77 -13.65 1.83 3.14
CA ALA A 77 -14.55 0.70 3.28
C ALA A 77 -14.03 -0.26 4.35
N ILE A 78 -14.93 -1.02 4.96
CA ILE A 78 -14.59 -1.91 6.07
C ILE A 78 -15.02 -3.33 5.69
N ASN A 79 -14.08 -4.27 5.71
CA ASN A 79 -14.40 -5.69 5.64
C ASN A 79 -14.37 -6.29 7.05
N GLY A 80 -15.49 -6.89 7.46
CA GLY A 80 -15.75 -7.38 8.81
C GLY A 80 -16.33 -6.30 9.73
N PHE A 81 -17.59 -6.43 10.14
CA PHE A 81 -18.25 -5.48 11.05
C PHE A 81 -18.17 -5.91 12.52
N GLY A 82 -17.02 -6.50 12.87
CA GLY A 82 -16.67 -6.94 14.21
C GLY A 82 -16.28 -5.79 15.15
N ARG A 83 -15.62 -6.12 16.26
CA ARG A 83 -15.24 -5.12 17.27
C ARG A 83 -14.35 -4.01 16.71
N ILE A 84 -13.33 -4.38 15.93
CA ILE A 84 -12.42 -3.39 15.30
C ILE A 84 -13.14 -2.60 14.22
N GLY A 85 -13.85 -3.25 13.29
CA GLY A 85 -14.59 -2.58 12.22
C GLY A 85 -15.57 -1.51 12.73
N ARG A 86 -16.34 -1.81 13.79
CA ARG A 86 -17.26 -0.82 14.38
C ARG A 86 -16.54 0.37 15.00
N LEU A 87 -15.41 0.15 15.67
CA LEU A 87 -14.62 1.23 16.26
C LEU A 87 -13.95 2.10 15.19
N VAL A 88 -13.48 1.48 14.09
CA VAL A 88 -12.97 2.20 12.93
C VAL A 88 -14.07 3.10 12.35
N LEU A 89 -15.30 2.59 12.17
CA LEU A 89 -16.41 3.41 11.71
C LEU A 89 -16.71 4.58 12.65
N ARG A 90 -16.73 4.35 13.98
CA ARG A 90 -16.90 5.43 14.97
C ARG A 90 -15.80 6.50 14.84
N ALA A 91 -14.55 6.09 14.74
CA ALA A 91 -13.41 7.00 14.61
C ALA A 91 -13.42 7.77 13.28
N CYS A 92 -13.82 7.12 12.18
CA CYS A 92 -14.00 7.78 10.89
C CYS A 92 -15.08 8.86 10.97
N VAL A 93 -16.23 8.57 11.57
CA VAL A 93 -17.31 9.54 11.73
C VAL A 93 -16.89 10.73 12.60
N GLU A 94 -16.17 10.49 13.69
CA GLU A 94 -15.64 11.55 14.55
C GLU A 94 -14.63 12.45 13.82
N LYS A 95 -13.79 11.86 12.96
CA LYS A 95 -12.79 12.58 12.15
C LYS A 95 -13.33 13.16 10.85
N GLY A 96 -14.62 12.97 10.54
CA GLY A 96 -15.22 13.40 9.27
C GLY A 96 -14.71 12.65 8.03
N VAL A 97 -14.16 11.44 8.20
CA VAL A 97 -13.75 10.58 7.10
C VAL A 97 -14.97 9.86 6.52
N LYS A 98 -15.06 9.81 5.20
CA LYS A 98 -16.18 9.22 4.49
C LYS A 98 -16.05 7.70 4.39
N VAL A 99 -16.93 6.99 5.08
CA VAL A 99 -17.07 5.54 4.91
C VAL A 99 -18.13 5.27 3.85
N VAL A 100 -17.78 4.54 2.80
CA VAL A 100 -18.67 4.29 1.66
C VAL A 100 -19.32 2.91 1.69
N ALA A 101 -18.68 1.94 2.34
CA ALA A 101 -19.18 0.58 2.38
C ALA A 101 -18.71 -0.21 3.60
N VAL A 102 -19.53 -1.18 4.00
CA VAL A 102 -19.23 -2.21 4.98
C VAL A 102 -19.58 -3.57 4.37
N ASN A 103 -18.71 -4.57 4.53
CA ASN A 103 -19.01 -5.95 4.17
C ASN A 103 -19.00 -6.85 5.41
N ASP A 104 -20.07 -7.61 5.63
CA ASP A 104 -20.08 -8.71 6.59
C ASP A 104 -21.09 -9.78 6.15
N PRO A 105 -20.66 -11.01 5.82
CA PRO A 105 -21.56 -12.04 5.30
C PRO A 105 -22.49 -12.66 6.35
N PHE A 106 -22.32 -12.35 7.64
CA PHE A 106 -23.04 -13.00 8.74
C PHE A 106 -23.95 -12.05 9.52
N ILE A 107 -23.91 -10.76 9.22
CA ILE A 107 -24.61 -9.73 9.99
C ILE A 107 -25.57 -8.99 9.04
N ASP A 108 -26.85 -8.96 9.38
CA ASP A 108 -27.85 -8.17 8.66
C ASP A 108 -27.76 -6.66 9.00
N PRO A 109 -28.14 -5.76 8.08
CA PRO A 109 -28.07 -4.32 8.29
C PRO A 109 -28.81 -3.84 9.55
N GLU A 110 -29.95 -4.43 9.89
CA GLU A 110 -30.71 -4.09 11.09
C GLU A 110 -29.94 -4.45 12.37
N TYR A 111 -29.27 -5.60 12.39
CA TYR A 111 -28.41 -6.00 13.48
C TYR A 111 -27.12 -5.17 13.54
N MET A 112 -26.56 -4.75 12.39
CA MET A 112 -25.45 -3.79 12.35
C MET A 112 -25.80 -2.49 13.08
N VAL A 113 -27.02 -1.95 12.89
CA VAL A 113 -27.50 -0.76 13.61
C VAL A 113 -27.48 -0.99 15.12
N TYR A 114 -27.99 -2.13 15.58
CA TYR A 114 -27.99 -2.47 17.00
C TYR A 114 -26.57 -2.56 17.57
N MET A 115 -25.70 -3.32 16.92
CA MET A 115 -24.30 -3.51 17.34
C MET A 115 -23.48 -2.22 17.31
N PHE A 116 -23.79 -1.32 16.38
CA PHE A 116 -23.13 -0.02 16.30
C PHE A 116 -23.63 0.93 17.39
N LYS A 117 -24.94 0.91 17.68
CA LYS A 117 -25.58 1.75 18.69
C LYS A 117 -25.14 1.38 20.11
N TYR A 118 -25.04 0.09 20.41
CA TYR A 118 -24.73 -0.40 21.75
C TYR A 118 -23.40 -1.15 21.78
N ASP A 119 -22.40 -0.55 22.43
CA ASP A 119 -21.11 -1.20 22.70
C ASP A 119 -20.92 -1.30 24.22
N SER A 120 -20.64 -2.51 24.72
CA SER A 120 -20.50 -2.76 26.16
C SER A 120 -19.27 -2.10 26.79
N THR A 121 -18.21 -1.86 26.01
CA THR A 121 -16.94 -1.30 26.51
C THR A 121 -16.87 0.20 26.27
N HIS A 122 -17.27 0.65 25.08
CA HIS A 122 -17.17 2.06 24.66
C HIS A 122 -18.49 2.83 24.82
N GLY A 123 -19.52 2.18 25.34
CA GLY A 123 -20.84 2.77 25.58
C GLY A 123 -21.66 2.99 24.31
N ARG A 124 -22.79 3.67 24.52
CA ARG A 124 -23.77 3.95 23.48
C ARG A 124 -23.27 5.01 22.50
N TYR A 125 -23.45 4.77 21.21
CA TYR A 125 -23.19 5.77 20.18
C TYR A 125 -24.16 6.95 20.34
N LYS A 126 -23.61 8.19 20.34
CA LYS A 126 -24.36 9.42 20.61
C LYS A 126 -25.09 9.99 19.39
N GLY A 127 -24.68 9.59 18.19
CA GLY A 127 -25.29 10.03 16.93
C GLY A 127 -26.50 9.20 16.51
N ASN A 128 -27.02 9.49 15.33
CA ASN A 128 -28.08 8.71 14.71
C ASN A 128 -27.48 7.54 13.92
N VAL A 129 -28.08 6.37 14.05
CA VAL A 129 -27.79 5.22 13.21
C VAL A 129 -29.10 4.52 12.88
N GLU A 130 -29.36 4.33 11.60
CA GLU A 130 -30.57 3.70 11.07
C GLU A 130 -30.25 2.84 9.84
N CYS A 131 -31.10 1.87 9.54
CA CYS A 131 -31.06 1.11 8.30
C CYS A 131 -32.22 1.58 7.42
N LYS A 132 -31.96 1.84 6.13
CA LYS A 132 -32.98 2.12 5.12
C LYS A 132 -32.61 1.41 3.83
N ASN A 133 -33.55 0.64 3.28
CA ASN A 133 -33.37 -0.09 2.00
C ASN A 133 -32.11 -0.99 1.97
N GLY A 134 -31.79 -1.65 3.08
CA GLY A 134 -30.60 -2.51 3.19
C GLY A 134 -29.27 -1.75 3.24
N LYS A 135 -29.30 -0.42 3.39
CA LYS A 135 -28.12 0.43 3.58
C LYS A 135 -28.08 1.00 4.98
N LEU A 136 -26.87 1.22 5.48
CA LEU A 136 -26.63 1.79 6.80
C LEU A 136 -26.51 3.31 6.67
N PHE A 137 -27.24 4.04 7.48
CA PHE A 137 -27.15 5.50 7.59
C PHE A 137 -26.60 5.85 8.96
N VAL A 138 -25.42 6.47 8.99
CA VAL A 138 -24.80 6.95 10.22
C VAL A 138 -24.74 8.47 10.17
N ASN A 139 -25.51 9.12 11.03
CA ASN A 139 -25.84 10.54 10.96
C ASN A 139 -26.41 10.88 9.58
N ASN A 140 -25.63 11.56 8.72
CA ASN A 140 -26.03 11.95 7.36
C ASN A 140 -25.19 11.22 6.29
N GLN A 141 -24.42 10.20 6.68
CA GLN A 141 -23.60 9.42 5.75
C GLN A 141 -24.32 8.13 5.36
N GLU A 142 -24.51 7.92 4.06
CA GLU A 142 -25.00 6.67 3.49
C GLU A 142 -23.83 5.71 3.28
N ILE A 143 -23.99 4.49 3.78
CA ILE A 143 -23.00 3.42 3.73
C ILE A 143 -23.63 2.20 3.07
N ALA A 144 -23.07 1.76 1.96
CA ALA A 144 -23.48 0.53 1.30
C ALA A 144 -23.16 -0.68 2.19
N VAL A 145 -24.07 -1.64 2.28
CA VAL A 145 -23.82 -2.90 2.99
C VAL A 145 -23.72 -4.02 1.97
N PHE A 146 -22.66 -4.81 2.09
CA PHE A 146 -22.42 -6.02 1.32
C PHE A 146 -22.38 -7.22 2.27
N GLN A 147 -22.76 -8.39 1.75
CA GLN A 147 -22.77 -9.65 2.50
C GLN A 147 -22.06 -10.75 1.70
N CYS A 148 -20.93 -10.41 1.09
CA CYS A 148 -20.11 -11.35 0.32
C CYS A 148 -19.14 -12.07 1.26
N LYS A 149 -19.01 -13.39 1.07
CA LYS A 149 -18.05 -14.20 1.84
C LYS A 149 -16.63 -14.01 1.35
N GLU A 150 -16.44 -14.00 0.03
CA GLU A 150 -15.13 -13.90 -0.58
C GLU A 150 -14.79 -12.45 -0.94
N PRO A 151 -13.60 -11.93 -0.56
CA PRO A 151 -13.12 -10.58 -0.88
C PRO A 151 -13.20 -10.18 -2.35
N LYS A 152 -13.01 -11.15 -3.25
CA LYS A 152 -13.03 -10.97 -4.71
C LYS A 152 -14.43 -10.67 -5.27
N GLU A 153 -15.48 -11.04 -4.54
CA GLU A 153 -16.87 -10.85 -4.96
C GLU A 153 -17.43 -9.50 -4.53
N ILE A 154 -16.76 -8.83 -3.58
CA ILE A 154 -17.22 -7.55 -3.06
C ILE A 154 -17.01 -6.47 -4.13
N PRO A 155 -18.07 -5.79 -4.60
CA PRO A 155 -17.97 -4.88 -5.75
C PRO A 155 -17.40 -3.50 -5.35
N TRP A 156 -16.15 -3.43 -4.88
CA TRP A 156 -15.52 -2.18 -4.43
C TRP A 156 -15.47 -1.08 -5.49
N ASN A 157 -15.36 -1.47 -6.77
CA ASN A 157 -15.45 -0.53 -7.89
C ASN A 157 -16.78 0.24 -7.92
N SER A 158 -17.89 -0.39 -7.52
CA SER A 158 -19.22 0.25 -7.51
C SER A 158 -19.34 1.39 -6.50
N VAL A 159 -18.50 1.41 -5.47
CA VAL A 159 -18.47 2.45 -4.43
C VAL A 159 -17.30 3.42 -4.60
N GLY A 160 -16.63 3.38 -5.76
CA GLY A 160 -15.59 4.31 -6.16
C GLY A 160 -14.21 3.99 -5.62
N SER A 161 -13.86 2.70 -5.58
CA SER A 161 -12.52 2.17 -5.28
C SER A 161 -11.93 2.70 -3.96
N PRO A 162 -12.46 2.27 -2.81
CA PRO A 162 -12.04 2.76 -1.49
C PRO A 162 -10.72 2.17 -1.01
N TYR A 163 -10.21 2.74 0.08
CA TYR A 163 -9.23 2.13 0.96
C TYR A 163 -9.96 1.15 1.88
N VAL A 164 -9.58 -0.12 1.85
CA VAL A 164 -10.23 -1.17 2.61
C VAL A 164 -9.51 -1.39 3.93
N VAL A 165 -10.25 -1.40 5.01
CA VAL A 165 -9.81 -1.87 6.32
C VAL A 165 -10.23 -3.33 6.46
N GLU A 166 -9.25 -4.23 6.41
CA GLU A 166 -9.45 -5.66 6.56
C GLU A 166 -9.43 -6.04 8.06
N SER A 167 -10.64 -6.24 8.59
CA SER A 167 -10.87 -6.48 10.02
C SER A 167 -11.68 -7.74 10.33
N THR A 168 -11.77 -8.66 9.37
CA THR A 168 -12.34 -10.00 9.59
C THR A 168 -11.41 -10.87 10.43
N GLY A 169 -10.09 -10.67 10.32
CA GLY A 169 -9.07 -11.52 10.92
C GLY A 169 -8.78 -12.81 10.13
N VAL A 170 -9.39 -12.99 8.96
CA VAL A 170 -9.22 -14.19 8.11
C VAL A 170 -8.21 -13.94 6.99
N TYR A 171 -8.30 -12.78 6.32
CA TYR A 171 -7.47 -12.43 5.16
C TYR A 171 -6.19 -11.68 5.59
N LEU A 172 -5.23 -12.42 6.15
CA LEU A 172 -4.05 -11.85 6.79
C LEU A 172 -2.80 -11.79 5.91
N SER A 173 -2.70 -12.63 4.87
CA SER A 173 -1.54 -12.61 3.97
C SER A 173 -1.71 -11.59 2.85
N LEU A 174 -0.61 -11.19 2.21
CA LEU A 174 -0.63 -10.35 1.01
C LEU A 174 -1.48 -10.98 -0.09
N ASP A 175 -1.33 -12.29 -0.32
CA ASP A 175 -2.10 -13.03 -1.33
C ASP A 175 -3.60 -13.01 -1.04
N ALA A 176 -3.99 -13.31 0.20
CA ALA A 176 -5.38 -13.32 0.63
C ALA A 176 -6.02 -11.92 0.54
N ALA A 177 -5.30 -10.89 1.00
CA ALA A 177 -5.76 -9.50 0.95
C ALA A 177 -5.75 -8.91 -0.47
N SER A 178 -4.93 -9.45 -1.39
CA SER A 178 -4.88 -9.00 -2.80
C SER A 178 -6.20 -9.17 -3.52
N ALA A 179 -7.05 -10.09 -3.06
CA ALA A 179 -8.38 -10.29 -3.60
C ALA A 179 -9.27 -9.03 -3.51
N HIS A 180 -9.05 -8.15 -2.51
CA HIS A 180 -9.72 -6.84 -2.45
C HIS A 180 -9.22 -5.87 -3.51
N ILE A 181 -7.92 -5.88 -3.82
CA ILE A 181 -7.35 -5.02 -4.87
C ILE A 181 -7.95 -5.45 -6.22
N THR A 182 -8.00 -6.75 -6.48
CA THR A 182 -8.59 -7.32 -7.69
C THR A 182 -10.08 -6.97 -7.83
N SER A 183 -10.83 -6.88 -6.72
CA SER A 183 -12.24 -6.49 -6.74
C SER A 183 -12.49 -4.97 -6.74
N GLY A 184 -11.41 -4.16 -6.74
CA GLY A 184 -11.47 -2.73 -7.02
C GLY A 184 -11.03 -1.81 -5.90
N ALA A 185 -10.48 -2.32 -4.80
CA ALA A 185 -9.93 -1.47 -3.74
C ALA A 185 -8.64 -0.78 -4.21
N GLN A 186 -8.42 0.46 -3.77
CA GLN A 186 -7.15 1.16 -4.05
C GLN A 186 -6.01 0.60 -3.21
N ARG A 187 -6.26 0.41 -1.92
CA ARG A 187 -5.30 -0.09 -0.94
C ARG A 187 -6.01 -0.87 0.16
N VAL A 188 -5.26 -1.72 0.85
CA VAL A 188 -5.77 -2.55 1.95
C VAL A 188 -4.90 -2.35 3.19
N VAL A 189 -5.54 -2.14 4.33
CA VAL A 189 -4.92 -2.11 5.66
C VAL A 189 -5.45 -3.29 6.45
N ILE A 190 -4.58 -4.23 6.77
CA ILE A 190 -4.90 -5.41 7.59
C ILE A 190 -4.84 -4.98 9.05
N THR A 191 -5.82 -5.33 9.88
CA THR A 191 -5.84 -4.89 11.30
C THR A 191 -5.20 -5.89 12.27
N ALA A 192 -4.83 -7.07 11.80
CA ALA A 192 -4.27 -8.17 12.59
C ALA A 192 -2.86 -8.54 12.10
N PRO A 193 -2.01 -9.18 12.92
CA PRO A 193 -0.65 -9.54 12.53
C PRO A 193 -0.64 -10.32 11.21
N SER A 194 0.11 -9.82 10.24
CA SER A 194 0.27 -10.46 8.93
C SER A 194 1.59 -11.24 8.89
N PRO A 195 1.65 -12.40 8.22
CA PRO A 195 2.88 -13.15 8.06
C PRO A 195 3.88 -12.49 7.09
N ASP A 196 3.40 -11.67 6.15
CA ASP A 196 4.17 -11.20 5.00
C ASP A 196 3.96 -9.71 4.65
N ALA A 197 2.84 -9.09 5.07
CA ALA A 197 2.60 -7.68 4.79
C ALA A 197 3.52 -6.77 5.63
N PRO A 198 4.05 -5.67 5.04
CA PRO A 198 4.83 -4.69 5.78
C PRO A 198 4.04 -4.11 6.96
N ILE A 199 4.66 -4.10 8.15
CA ILE A 199 4.03 -3.67 9.40
C ILE A 199 4.46 -2.24 9.75
N PHE A 200 3.47 -1.38 9.97
CA PHE A 200 3.61 0.00 10.38
C PHE A 200 2.89 0.25 11.70
N VAL A 201 3.58 0.95 12.58
CA VAL A 201 3.07 1.46 13.83
C VAL A 201 3.17 2.97 13.78
N MET A 202 2.02 3.63 13.86
CA MET A 202 1.92 5.08 13.86
C MET A 202 2.70 5.68 15.02
N GLY A 203 3.62 6.59 14.74
CA GLY A 203 4.52 7.23 15.68
C GLY A 203 5.88 6.52 15.85
N VAL A 204 6.13 5.43 15.12
CA VAL A 204 7.37 4.65 15.22
C VAL A 204 8.06 4.54 13.87
N ASN A 205 7.39 3.97 12.87
CA ASN A 205 7.99 3.65 11.57
C ASN A 205 7.10 4.01 10.36
N GLU A 206 6.02 4.78 10.56
CA GLU A 206 5.08 5.20 9.52
C GLU A 206 5.76 5.97 8.37
N LYS A 207 6.89 6.63 8.65
CA LYS A 207 7.68 7.36 7.65
C LYS A 207 8.33 6.47 6.61
N ASN A 208 8.42 5.15 6.87
CA ASN A 208 8.97 4.18 5.94
C ASN A 208 7.94 3.68 4.92
N TYR A 209 6.68 4.13 5.02
CA TYR A 209 5.63 3.75 4.08
C TYR A 209 5.90 4.31 2.68
N ALA A 210 5.95 3.43 1.68
CA ALA A 210 6.19 3.78 0.29
C ALA A 210 4.87 3.65 -0.53
N PRO A 211 4.11 4.74 -0.72
CA PRO A 211 2.78 4.68 -1.33
C PRO A 211 2.76 4.20 -2.79
N GLY A 212 3.89 4.25 -3.50
CA GLY A 212 4.01 3.82 -4.89
C GLY A 212 4.19 2.31 -5.08
N SER A 213 4.61 1.59 -4.03
CA SER A 213 4.85 0.14 -4.09
C SER A 213 4.03 -0.66 -3.07
N MET A 214 3.62 -0.02 -1.98
CA MET A 214 2.92 -0.68 -0.87
C MET A 214 1.41 -0.43 -0.95
N ASN A 215 0.70 -1.34 -1.61
CA ASN A 215 -0.76 -1.30 -1.73
C ASN A 215 -1.48 -2.04 -0.60
N ILE A 216 -0.81 -3.00 0.03
CA ILE A 216 -1.33 -3.79 1.15
C ILE A 216 -0.33 -3.65 2.30
N VAL A 217 -0.83 -3.23 3.46
CA VAL A 217 -0.01 -2.98 4.65
C VAL A 217 -0.72 -3.46 5.91
N ARG A 218 0.05 -3.64 6.98
CA ARG A 218 -0.42 -3.86 8.34
C ARG A 218 -0.02 -2.69 9.22
#